data_AF-A0A2W4QYP6-F1
#
_entry.id   AF-A0A2W4QYP6-F1
#
_cell.length_a   1.000
_cell.length_b   1.000
_cell.length_c   1.000
_cell.angle_alpha   90.00
_cell.angle_beta   90.00
_cell.angle_gamma   90.00
#
_symmetry.space_group_name_H-M   'P 1'
#
loop_
_entity.id
_entity.type
_entity.pdbx_description
1 polymer ?
#
loop_
_entity_poly.entity_id
_entity_poly.type
_entity_poly.pdbx_seq_one_letter_code
_entity_poly.pdbx_strand_id
1 'polypeptide(L)'
;TEFNEAFAVAVEQAGLERWLAVRRREAQLERLRERRARQLEYVSLFVRRRAELGRLYATKLPPEKMRERKREIFAALEADIRALEARHGVSSPYGAWVEAGLNNAHLASVATYYECVPGFERLLAEHGGDLRRFYDAARALAALPRAVRRERLCGPSPSPRMPEVTEAGTPVRSPTRSAGSG
;
A
#
# COMPACT_ATOMS: atom_id res chain seq x y z
N THR A 1 -8.18 -16.38 9.37
CA THR A 1 -9.15 -15.67 8.51
C THR A 1 -8.52 -14.33 8.16
N GLU A 2 -8.73 -13.82 6.94
CA GLU A 2 -8.15 -12.54 6.47
C GLU A 2 -8.43 -11.36 7.43
N PHE A 3 -9.61 -11.31 8.03
CA PHE A 3 -9.96 -10.29 9.01
C PHE A 3 -9.09 -10.37 10.27
N ASN A 4 -8.94 -11.56 10.86
CA ASN A 4 -8.18 -11.73 12.09
C ASN A 4 -6.68 -11.53 11.84
N GLU A 5 -6.18 -11.99 10.68
CA GLU A 5 -4.79 -11.81 10.26
C GLU A 5 -4.48 -10.33 10.05
N ALA A 6 -5.31 -9.61 9.28
CA ALA A 6 -5.11 -8.19 9.06
C ALA A 6 -5.26 -7.35 10.33
N PHE A 7 -6.19 -7.71 11.22
CA PHE A 7 -6.33 -7.08 12.53
C PHE A 7 -5.08 -7.27 13.39
N ALA A 8 -4.56 -8.50 13.46
CA ALA A 8 -3.36 -8.81 14.24
C ALA A 8 -2.15 -8.00 13.74
N VAL A 9 -1.94 -7.95 12.41
CA VAL A 9 -0.88 -7.15 11.80
C VAL A 9 -1.04 -5.67 12.15
N ALA A 10 -2.23 -5.10 12.02
CA ALA A 10 -2.46 -3.69 12.33
C ALA A 10 -2.19 -3.35 13.80
N VAL A 11 -2.60 -4.22 14.73
CA VAL A 11 -2.34 -4.08 16.18
C VAL A 11 -0.85 -4.19 16.48
N GLU A 12 -0.16 -5.17 15.89
CA GLU A 12 1.28 -5.36 16.05
C GLU A 12 2.05 -4.10 15.61
N GLN A 13 1.75 -3.58 14.41
CA GLN A 13 2.40 -2.38 13.89
C GLN A 13 2.14 -1.16 14.78
N ALA A 14 0.90 -0.97 15.22
CA ALA A 14 0.55 0.13 16.11
C ALA A 14 1.22 0.00 17.49
N GLY A 15 1.38 -1.21 18.01
CA GLY A 15 2.10 -1.48 19.25
C GLY A 15 3.59 -1.15 19.13
N LEU A 16 4.23 -1.62 18.06
CA LEU A 16 5.65 -1.39 17.80
C LEU A 16 5.97 0.09 17.59
N GLU A 17 5.15 0.80 16.81
CA GLU A 17 5.30 2.25 16.58
C GLU A 17 5.21 3.03 17.90
N ARG A 18 4.19 2.76 18.73
CA ARG A 18 4.06 3.40 20.05
C ARG A 18 5.23 3.07 20.97
N TRP A 19 5.67 1.82 21.00
CA TRP A 19 6.80 1.41 21.85
C TRP A 19 8.09 2.13 21.46
N LEU A 20 8.40 2.25 20.16
CA LEU A 20 9.56 2.99 19.68
C LEU A 20 9.48 4.48 20.00
N ALA A 21 8.30 5.10 19.84
CA ALA A 21 8.07 6.50 20.16
C ALA A 21 8.28 6.79 21.66
N VAL A 22 7.69 5.99 22.56
CA VAL A 22 7.86 6.14 24.02
C VAL A 22 9.31 5.97 24.43
N ARG A 23 10.05 5.08 23.75
CA ARG A 23 11.48 4.85 23.99
C ARG A 23 12.39 5.88 23.30
N ARG A 24 11.83 6.90 22.64
CA ARG A 24 12.55 7.96 21.90
C ARG A 24 13.55 7.40 20.89
N ARG A 25 13.17 6.32 20.22
CA ARG A 25 14.02 5.61 19.24
C ARG A 25 13.72 6.07 17.81
N GLU A 26 13.87 7.37 17.57
CA GLU A 26 13.45 8.04 16.32
C GLU A 26 14.01 7.36 15.06
N ALA A 27 15.30 7.03 15.04
CA ALA A 27 15.92 6.38 13.89
C ALA A 27 15.33 4.97 13.60
N GLN A 28 14.89 4.24 14.62
CA GLN A 28 14.24 2.94 14.43
C GLN A 28 12.78 3.11 14.00
N LEU A 29 12.11 4.15 14.50
CA LEU A 29 10.75 4.50 14.11
C LEU A 29 10.68 4.90 12.64
N GLU A 30 11.64 5.69 12.16
CA GLU A 30 11.68 6.09 10.75
C GLU A 30 11.92 4.89 9.83
N ARG A 31 12.89 4.03 10.16
CA ARG A 31 13.13 2.77 9.42
C ARG A 31 11.91 1.85 9.40
N LEU A 32 11.12 1.82 10.49
CA LEU A 32 9.87 1.07 10.56
C LEU A 32 8.84 1.63 9.56
N ARG A 33 8.67 2.95 9.53
CA ARG A 33 7.74 3.64 8.63
C ARG A 33 8.12 3.45 7.17
N GLU A 34 9.40 3.62 6.84
CA GLU A 34 9.92 3.36 5.49
C GLU A 34 9.66 1.91 5.05
N ARG A 35 9.96 0.92 5.91
CA ARG A 35 9.71 -0.50 5.60
C ARG A 35 8.22 -0.74 5.32
N ARG A 36 7.34 -0.13 6.11
CA ARG A 36 5.89 -0.25 5.95
C ARG A 36 5.40 0.40 4.66
N ALA A 37 5.88 1.60 4.34
CA ALA A 37 5.56 2.28 3.09
C ALA A 37 5.95 1.41 1.88
N ARG A 38 7.18 0.86 1.87
CA ARG A 38 7.63 -0.08 0.83
C ARG A 38 6.75 -1.33 0.73
N GLN A 39 6.40 -1.94 1.86
CA GLN A 39 5.53 -3.12 1.88
C GLN A 39 4.16 -2.82 1.24
N LEU A 40 3.58 -1.66 1.53
CA LEU A 40 2.30 -1.24 0.96
C LEU A 40 2.37 -1.05 -0.56
N GLU A 41 3.48 -0.52 -1.08
CA GLU A 41 3.68 -0.38 -2.52
C GLU A 41 3.65 -1.74 -3.22
N TYR A 42 4.38 -2.75 -2.70
CA TYR A 42 4.34 -4.10 -3.27
C TYR A 42 2.94 -4.72 -3.18
N VAL A 43 2.28 -4.66 -2.02
CA VAL A 43 0.93 -5.21 -1.83
C VAL A 43 -0.05 -4.59 -2.83
N SER A 44 0.06 -3.28 -3.08
CA SER A 44 -0.78 -2.58 -4.07
C SER A 44 -0.64 -3.13 -5.48
N LEU A 45 0.58 -3.52 -5.90
CA LEU A 45 0.80 -4.17 -7.20
C LEU A 45 0.05 -5.51 -7.30
N PHE A 46 0.18 -6.37 -6.28
CA PHE A 46 -0.49 -7.68 -6.26
C PHE A 46 -2.02 -7.54 -6.26
N VAL A 47 -2.56 -6.64 -5.45
CA VAL A 47 -4.01 -6.37 -5.38
C VAL A 47 -4.53 -5.87 -6.73
N ARG A 48 -3.82 -4.94 -7.36
CA ARG A 48 -4.19 -4.38 -8.67
C ARG A 48 -4.22 -5.45 -9.76
N ARG A 49 -3.16 -6.27 -9.86
CA ARG A 49 -3.04 -7.32 -10.88
C ARG A 49 -4.04 -8.44 -10.65
N ARG A 50 -4.37 -8.76 -9.39
CA ARG A 50 -5.47 -9.67 -9.06
C ARG A 50 -6.82 -9.16 -9.55
N ALA A 51 -7.13 -7.88 -9.33
CA ALA A 51 -8.37 -7.28 -9.82
C ALA A 51 -8.43 -7.27 -11.36
N GLU A 52 -7.29 -7.02 -12.02
CA GLU A 52 -7.17 -7.07 -13.48
C GLU A 52 -7.42 -8.48 -14.03
N LEU A 53 -6.83 -9.51 -13.42
CA LEU A 53 -7.12 -10.91 -13.77
C LEU A 53 -8.59 -11.27 -13.54
N GLY A 54 -9.20 -10.78 -12.46
CA GLY A 54 -10.63 -10.97 -12.20
C GLY A 54 -11.51 -10.43 -13.32
N ARG A 55 -11.22 -9.21 -13.82
CA ARG A 55 -11.89 -8.63 -14.99
C ARG A 55 -11.63 -9.43 -16.26
N LEU A 56 -10.39 -9.83 -16.49
CA LEU A 56 -10.01 -10.65 -17.64
C LEU A 56 -10.81 -11.96 -17.65
N TYR A 57 -10.91 -12.67 -16.53
CA TYR A 57 -11.67 -13.93 -16.44
C TYR A 57 -13.17 -13.76 -16.64
N ALA A 58 -13.71 -12.56 -16.39
CA ALA A 58 -15.10 -12.24 -16.71
C ALA A 58 -15.32 -12.01 -18.21
N THR A 59 -14.27 -11.70 -18.98
CA THR A 59 -14.34 -11.63 -20.44
C THR A 59 -14.35 -13.06 -21.00
N LYS A 60 -15.42 -13.45 -21.70
CA LYS A 60 -15.57 -14.80 -22.30
C LYS A 60 -14.68 -14.99 -23.54
N LEU A 61 -13.39 -14.69 -23.42
CA LEU A 61 -12.42 -14.80 -24.50
C LEU A 61 -12.09 -16.28 -24.80
N PRO A 62 -11.68 -16.60 -26.03
CA PRO A 62 -11.12 -17.91 -26.35
C PRO A 62 -9.92 -18.27 -25.45
N PRO A 63 -9.71 -19.55 -25.10
CA PRO A 63 -8.67 -19.98 -24.17
C PRO A 63 -7.25 -19.48 -24.52
N GLU A 64 -6.89 -19.43 -25.80
CA GLU A 64 -5.57 -18.93 -26.20
C GLU A 64 -5.37 -17.45 -25.92
N LYS A 65 -6.38 -16.63 -26.23
CA LYS A 65 -6.37 -15.20 -25.94
C LYS A 65 -6.39 -14.93 -24.44
N MET A 66 -7.12 -15.73 -23.67
CA MET A 66 -7.08 -15.69 -22.21
C MET A 66 -5.67 -15.95 -21.66
N ARG A 67 -4.96 -16.96 -22.20
CA ARG A 67 -3.58 -17.28 -21.80
C ARG A 67 -2.60 -16.17 -22.17
N GLU A 68 -2.72 -15.62 -23.37
CA GLU A 68 -1.91 -14.49 -23.84
C GLU A 68 -2.04 -13.28 -22.91
N ARG A 69 -3.27 -12.80 -22.68
CA ARG A 69 -3.54 -11.67 -21.78
C ARG A 69 -3.09 -11.93 -20.35
N LYS A 70 -3.25 -13.16 -19.85
CA LYS A 70 -2.76 -13.54 -18.52
C LYS A 70 -1.23 -13.37 -18.43
N ARG A 71 -0.47 -13.81 -19.45
CA ARG A 71 0.99 -13.64 -19.47
C ARG A 71 1.40 -12.17 -19.48
N GLU A 72 0.70 -11.33 -20.25
CA GLU A 72 0.94 -9.88 -20.28
C GLU A 72 0.78 -9.26 -18.88
N ILE A 73 -0.28 -9.63 -18.14
CA ILE A 73 -0.51 -9.12 -16.77
C ILE A 73 0.60 -9.55 -15.80
N PHE A 74 1.08 -10.80 -15.91
CA PHE A 74 2.18 -11.27 -15.06
C PHE A 74 3.53 -10.62 -15.41
N ALA A 75 3.83 -10.45 -16.69
CA ALA A 75 5.03 -9.74 -17.14
C ALA A 75 5.02 -8.28 -16.64
N ALA A 76 3.85 -7.63 -16.66
CA ALA A 76 3.71 -6.29 -16.12
C ALA A 76 3.89 -6.24 -14.60
N LEU A 77 3.39 -7.23 -13.85
CA LEU A 77 3.65 -7.33 -12.40
C LEU A 77 5.14 -7.49 -12.09
N GLU A 78 5.82 -8.36 -12.82
CA GLU A 78 7.26 -8.54 -12.69
C GLU A 78 8.02 -7.23 -12.95
N ALA A 79 7.72 -6.54 -14.07
CA ALA A 79 8.33 -5.26 -14.39
C ALA A 79 8.09 -4.21 -13.30
N ASP A 80 6.86 -4.12 -12.78
CA ASP A 80 6.52 -3.21 -11.68
C ASP A 80 7.33 -3.53 -10.41
N ILE A 81 7.48 -4.82 -10.07
CA ILE A 81 8.30 -5.25 -8.92
C ILE A 81 9.77 -4.85 -9.12
N ARG A 82 10.36 -5.13 -10.29
CA ARG A 82 11.75 -4.74 -10.60
C ARG A 82 11.97 -3.23 -10.53
N ALA A 83 10.98 -2.45 -10.99
CA ALA A 83 11.03 -1.00 -10.89
C ALA A 83 11.01 -0.51 -9.42
N LEU A 84 10.24 -1.17 -8.54
CA LEU A 84 10.29 -0.91 -7.10
C LEU A 84 11.65 -1.28 -6.49
N GLU A 85 12.23 -2.43 -6.85
CA GLU A 85 13.56 -2.83 -6.39
C GLU A 85 14.62 -1.80 -6.75
N ALA A 86 14.62 -1.35 -8.01
CA ALA A 86 15.54 -0.34 -8.51
C ALA A 86 15.36 1.01 -7.78
N ARG A 87 14.12 1.44 -7.57
CA ARG A 87 13.83 2.70 -6.86
C ARG A 87 14.29 2.68 -5.41
N HIS A 88 14.08 1.57 -4.72
CA HIS A 88 14.43 1.44 -3.29
C HIS A 88 15.88 1.01 -3.06
N GLY A 89 16.59 0.57 -4.11
CA GLY A 89 17.95 0.04 -4.01
C GLY A 89 18.05 -1.25 -3.19
N VAL A 90 16.94 -1.97 -3.01
CA VAL A 90 16.87 -3.22 -2.22
C VAL A 90 15.97 -4.24 -2.91
N SER A 91 16.38 -5.50 -2.85
CA SER A 91 15.60 -6.60 -3.41
C SER A 91 14.26 -6.77 -2.69
N SER A 92 13.25 -7.16 -3.47
CA SER A 92 11.90 -7.41 -2.99
C SER A 92 11.87 -8.72 -2.18
N PRO A 93 11.04 -8.80 -1.12
CA PRO A 93 10.76 -10.08 -0.46
C PRO A 93 10.11 -11.10 -1.41
N TYR A 94 9.63 -10.67 -2.58
CA TYR A 94 9.01 -11.50 -3.60
C TYR A 94 9.97 -11.92 -4.72
N GLY A 95 11.26 -11.61 -4.63
CA GLY A 95 12.25 -11.90 -5.69
C GLY A 95 12.25 -13.37 -6.12
N ALA A 96 12.23 -14.31 -5.17
CA ALA A 96 12.17 -15.74 -5.47
C ALA A 96 10.93 -16.16 -6.30
N TRP A 97 9.79 -15.46 -6.13
CA TRP A 97 8.59 -15.73 -6.91
C TRP A 97 8.64 -15.13 -8.31
N VAL A 98 9.37 -14.02 -8.46
CA VAL A 98 9.65 -13.44 -9.78
C VAL A 98 10.52 -14.43 -10.57
N GLU A 99 11.61 -14.92 -9.98
CA GLU A 99 12.50 -15.90 -10.63
C GLU A 99 11.80 -17.22 -10.97
N ALA A 100 10.94 -17.71 -10.06
CA ALA A 100 10.21 -18.97 -10.27
C ALA A 100 9.00 -18.83 -11.23
N GLY A 101 8.66 -17.61 -11.64
CA GLY A 101 7.47 -17.31 -12.43
C GLY A 101 6.24 -17.05 -11.58
N LEU A 102 5.69 -15.83 -11.71
CA LEU A 102 4.50 -15.42 -10.98
C LEU A 102 3.24 -16.15 -11.46
N ASN A 103 2.34 -16.48 -10.53
CA ASN A 103 1.11 -17.18 -10.82
C ASN A 103 -0.04 -16.72 -9.89
N ASN A 104 -1.25 -17.23 -10.14
CA ASN A 104 -2.44 -16.84 -9.39
C ASN A 104 -2.36 -17.15 -7.89
N ALA A 105 -1.62 -18.20 -7.49
CA ALA A 105 -1.45 -18.55 -6.08
C ALA A 105 -0.62 -17.49 -5.35
N HIS A 106 0.43 -16.94 -5.97
CA HIS A 106 1.22 -15.85 -5.38
C HIS A 106 0.34 -14.61 -5.09
N LEU A 107 -0.49 -14.20 -6.06
CA LEU A 107 -1.44 -13.10 -5.87
C LEU A 107 -2.48 -13.43 -4.79
N ALA A 108 -2.93 -14.68 -4.72
CA ALA A 108 -3.87 -15.13 -3.71
C ALA A 108 -3.28 -15.06 -2.30
N SER A 109 -2.03 -15.49 -2.13
CA SER A 109 -1.30 -15.42 -0.87
C SER A 109 -1.15 -13.98 -0.39
N VAL A 110 -0.66 -13.06 -1.23
CA VAL A 110 -0.48 -11.66 -0.82
C VAL A 110 -1.80 -11.01 -0.45
N ALA A 111 -2.85 -11.22 -1.24
CA ALA A 111 -4.16 -10.65 -0.97
C ALA A 111 -4.75 -11.18 0.35
N THR A 112 -4.66 -12.49 0.60
CA THR A 112 -5.20 -13.10 1.84
C THR A 112 -4.58 -12.50 3.09
N TYR A 113 -3.26 -12.23 3.06
CA TYR A 113 -2.54 -11.71 4.22
C TYR A 113 -2.64 -10.19 4.37
N TYR A 114 -2.57 -9.42 3.27
CA TYR A 114 -2.30 -7.98 3.34
C TYR A 114 -3.41 -7.10 2.76
N GLU A 115 -4.37 -7.62 1.99
CA GLU A 115 -5.37 -6.80 1.28
C GLU A 115 -6.21 -5.94 2.23
N CYS A 116 -6.47 -6.43 3.45
CA CYS A 116 -7.36 -5.79 4.42
C CYS A 116 -6.63 -4.99 5.51
N VAL A 117 -5.29 -5.09 5.58
CA VAL A 117 -4.48 -4.36 6.57
C VAL A 117 -4.69 -2.85 6.46
N PRO A 118 -4.63 -2.22 5.26
CA PRO A 118 -4.81 -0.77 5.15
C PRO A 118 -6.16 -0.28 5.66
N GLY A 119 -7.20 -1.10 5.61
CA GLY A 119 -8.50 -0.79 6.20
C GLY A 119 -8.46 -0.64 7.72
N PHE A 120 -7.77 -1.54 8.43
CA PHE A 120 -7.59 -1.43 9.87
C PHE A 120 -6.67 -0.27 10.25
N GLU A 121 -5.67 0.03 9.43
CA GLU A 121 -4.80 1.20 9.63
C GLU A 121 -5.59 2.51 9.53
N ARG A 122 -6.47 2.62 8.52
CA ARG A 122 -7.41 3.77 8.40
C ARG A 122 -8.35 3.84 9.59
N LEU A 123 -8.95 2.72 9.99
CA LEU A 123 -9.84 2.67 11.16
C LEU A 123 -9.15 3.15 12.44
N LEU A 124 -7.89 2.76 12.65
CA LEU A 124 -7.11 3.22 13.80
C LEU A 124 -6.81 4.72 13.71
N ALA A 125 -6.46 5.22 12.52
CA ALA A 125 -6.20 6.64 12.29
C ALA A 125 -7.45 7.52 12.49
N GLU A 126 -8.63 7.06 12.05
CA GLU A 126 -9.92 7.72 12.29
C GLU A 126 -10.23 7.90 13.78
N HIS A 127 -9.70 7.02 14.62
CA HIS A 127 -9.80 7.11 16.08
C HIS A 127 -8.57 7.77 16.74
N GLY A 128 -7.75 8.50 15.98
CA GLY A 128 -6.60 9.25 16.51
C GLY A 128 -5.51 8.36 17.12
N GLY A 129 -5.47 7.07 16.74
CA GLY A 129 -4.55 6.12 17.34
C GLY A 129 -4.95 5.62 18.74
N ASP A 130 -6.18 5.88 19.21
CA ASP A 130 -6.69 5.31 20.47
C ASP A 130 -7.03 3.82 20.28
N LEU A 131 -6.27 2.94 20.94
CA LEU A 131 -6.49 1.49 20.84
C LEU A 131 -7.83 1.04 21.40
N ARG A 132 -8.35 1.67 22.46
CA ARG A 132 -9.61 1.27 23.08
C ARG A 132 -10.75 1.50 22.09
N ARG A 133 -10.81 2.72 21.53
CA ARG A 133 -11.80 3.07 20.50
C ARG A 133 -11.65 2.22 19.24
N PHE A 134 -10.41 1.97 18.81
CA PHE A 134 -10.14 1.06 17.71
C PHE A 134 -10.65 -0.37 17.97
N TYR A 135 -10.45 -0.92 19.17
CA TYR A 135 -10.96 -2.25 19.50
C TYR A 135 -12.49 -2.31 19.53
N ASP A 136 -13.15 -1.26 20.02
CA ASP A 136 -14.62 -1.14 19.95
C ASP A 136 -15.11 -1.12 18.51
N ALA A 137 -14.47 -0.33 17.64
CA ALA A 137 -14.81 -0.25 16.23
C ALA A 137 -14.52 -1.56 15.48
N ALA A 138 -13.41 -2.23 15.78
CA ALA A 138 -13.07 -3.53 15.22
C ALA A 138 -14.06 -4.62 15.64
N ARG A 139 -14.55 -4.60 16.89
CA ARG A 139 -15.62 -5.49 17.36
C ARG A 139 -16.93 -5.24 16.62
N ALA A 140 -17.31 -3.98 16.44
CA ALA A 140 -18.50 -3.62 15.67
C ALA A 140 -18.40 -4.10 14.21
N LEU A 141 -17.24 -3.93 13.58
CA LEU A 141 -16.98 -4.46 12.24
C LEU A 141 -17.06 -5.99 12.21
N ALA A 142 -16.52 -6.68 13.22
CA ALA A 142 -16.51 -8.15 13.27
C ALA A 142 -17.93 -8.76 13.29
N ALA A 143 -18.92 -8.04 13.80
CA ALA A 143 -20.32 -8.45 13.81
C ALA A 143 -21.02 -8.31 12.43
N LEU A 144 -20.41 -7.62 11.47
CA LEU A 144 -20.99 -7.42 10.15
C LEU A 144 -20.82 -8.65 9.24
N PRO A 145 -21.71 -8.83 8.23
CA PRO A 145 -21.53 -9.86 7.22
C PRO A 145 -20.17 -9.78 6.52
N ARG A 146 -19.60 -10.94 6.16
CA ARG A 146 -18.26 -11.02 5.55
C ARG A 146 -18.08 -10.08 4.35
N ALA A 147 -19.08 -9.99 3.46
CA ALA A 147 -19.01 -9.12 2.29
C ALA A 147 -18.85 -7.64 2.69
N VAL A 148 -19.62 -7.17 3.68
CA VAL A 148 -19.55 -5.79 4.18
C VAL A 148 -18.21 -5.51 4.87
N ARG A 149 -17.68 -6.47 5.63
CA ARG A 149 -16.33 -6.34 6.22
C ARG A 149 -15.27 -6.18 5.14
N ARG A 150 -15.33 -7.01 4.10
CA ARG A 150 -14.38 -6.94 2.98
C ARG A 150 -14.45 -5.61 2.26
N GLU A 151 -15.65 -5.13 1.96
CA GLU A 151 -15.85 -3.83 1.29
C GLU A 151 -15.25 -2.67 2.09
N ARG A 152 -15.38 -2.68 3.42
CA ARG A 152 -14.85 -1.62 4.29
C ARG A 152 -13.33 -1.69 4.48
N LEU A 153 -12.77 -2.91 4.54
CA LEU A 153 -11.39 -3.12 4.96
C LEU A 153 -10.42 -3.40 3.81
N CYS A 154 -10.87 -4.12 2.79
CA CYS A 154 -10.01 -4.73 1.79
C CYS A 154 -10.06 -3.94 0.47
N GLY A 155 -8.89 -3.75 -0.14
CA GLY A 155 -8.75 -3.04 -1.41
C GLY A 155 -7.61 -2.01 -1.37
N PRO A 156 -7.28 -1.40 -2.51
CA PRO A 156 -6.22 -0.41 -2.57
C PRO A 156 -6.57 0.79 -1.67
N SER A 157 -5.76 1.03 -0.65
CA SER A 157 -5.72 2.37 -0.03
C SER A 157 -5.39 3.38 -1.13
N PRO A 158 -6.06 4.55 -1.18
CA PRO A 158 -5.56 5.64 -2.00
C PRO A 158 -4.10 5.87 -1.57
N SER A 159 -3.18 5.77 -2.52
CA SER A 159 -1.77 6.09 -2.28
C SER A 159 -1.71 7.46 -1.60
N PRO A 160 -0.87 7.69 -0.57
CA PRO A 160 -0.60 9.04 -0.16
C PRO A 160 -0.11 9.79 -1.41
N ARG A 161 -0.84 10.82 -1.83
CA ARG A 161 -0.28 11.80 -2.76
C ARG A 161 0.91 12.38 -2.02
N MET A 162 2.11 11.99 -2.42
CA MET A 162 3.29 12.71 -1.98
C MET A 162 3.12 14.16 -2.46
N PRO A 163 3.42 15.17 -1.63
CA PRO A 163 3.42 16.54 -2.11
C PRO A 163 4.39 16.62 -3.28
N GLU A 164 3.88 17.13 -4.40
CA GLU A 164 4.66 17.50 -5.56
C GLU A 164 5.71 18.51 -5.07
N VAL A 165 6.98 18.11 -5.10
CA VAL A 165 8.09 19.02 -4.84
C VAL A 165 8.13 19.96 -6.04
N THR A 166 7.44 21.09 -5.93
CA THR A 166 7.64 22.19 -6.87
C THR A 166 9.02 22.76 -6.61
N GLU A 167 9.99 22.42 -7.46
CA GLU A 167 11.21 23.19 -7.63
C GLU A 167 10.83 24.61 -8.08
N ALA A 168 10.72 25.54 -7.13
CA ALA A 168 10.72 26.96 -7.41
C ALA A 168 12.13 27.50 -7.19
N GLY A 169 13.00 27.23 -8.18
CA GLY A 169 14.26 27.94 -8.36
C GLY A 169 14.01 29.25 -9.12
N THR A 170 14.26 30.38 -8.45
CA THR A 170 14.86 31.65 -8.94
C THR A 170 14.14 32.87 -8.37
N PRO A 171 14.84 33.77 -7.64
CA PRO A 171 14.27 35.05 -7.24
C PRO A 171 14.31 36.03 -8.43
N VAL A 172 13.15 36.53 -8.84
CA VAL A 172 13.06 37.69 -9.73
C VAL A 172 13.42 38.93 -8.91
N ARG A 173 14.54 39.58 -9.26
CA ARG A 173 14.88 40.92 -8.79
C ARG A 173 13.87 41.93 -9.32
N SER A 174 13.17 42.61 -8.42
CA SER A 174 12.37 43.80 -8.76
C SER A 174 13.28 44.95 -9.22
N PRO A 175 12.90 45.73 -10.25
CA PRO A 175 13.67 46.90 -10.65
C PRO A 175 13.39 48.07 -9.69
N THR A 176 14.45 48.61 -9.09
CA THR A 176 14.40 49.89 -8.38
C THR A 176 14.16 50.99 -9.41
N ARG A 177 12.94 51.53 -9.43
CA ARG A 177 12.61 52.70 -10.26
C ARG A 177 13.11 53.95 -9.52
N SER A 178 14.13 54.57 -10.11
CA SER A 178 14.47 55.96 -9.86
C SER A 178 13.29 56.85 -10.24
N ALA A 179 12.89 57.73 -9.33
CA ALA A 179 12.22 58.98 -9.63
C ALA A 179 12.56 59.97 -8.51
N GLY A 180 13.42 60.93 -8.82
CA GLY A 180 13.61 62.12 -8.01
C GLY A 180 12.52 63.15 -8.26
N SER A 181 12.49 64.15 -7.38
CA SER A 181 12.19 65.59 -7.58
C SER A 181 11.35 66.12 -6.42
N GLY A 182 11.84 67.19 -5.78
CA GLY A 182 11.14 67.96 -4.75
C GLY A 182 12.07 68.39 -3.63
#